data_AF-X0HBX9-F1
#
_entry.id   AF-X0HBX9-F1
#
_cell.length_a   1.000
_cell.length_b   1.000
_cell.length_c   1.000
_cell.angle_alpha   90.00
_cell.angle_beta   90.00
_cell.angle_gamma   90.00
#
_symmetry.space_group_name_H-M   'P 1'
#
loop_
_entity.id
_entity.type
_entity.pdbx_description
1 polymer ?
#
loop_
_entity_poly.entity_id
_entity_poly.type
_entity_poly.pdbx_seq_one_letter_code
_entity_poly.pdbx_strand_id
1 'polypeptide(L)'
;MQTTSKHIVFDIVGTIVTYDSILDALETRFGDRLRAEGVKPAMLGYMWFEISEREYTYLSITGQYHRFFDVFCSIFYRMLWIGGIKEPRSFATDEDLAYIVGHFKDLPLREGAAECLQLLRDAGFTVWGFTAGDTEQVRGYFLNNGIDMPLENFISCDDTGVGKPALDAYKPLLDQLGSDEKWFAAAHMWDASSAKKAGYKGAYCTILEKESCADIFGTMDVMANTLPEMARKIIQASKGQA
;
A
#
# COMPACT_ATOMS: atom_id res chain seq x y z
N MET A 1 -3.17 4.33 -36.83
CA MET A 1 -3.42 3.48 -35.65
C MET A 1 -3.38 4.42 -34.46
N GLN A 2 -4.46 4.49 -33.68
CA GLN A 2 -4.51 5.32 -32.49
C GLN A 2 -3.55 4.71 -31.48
N THR A 3 -2.47 5.40 -31.14
CA THR A 3 -1.51 4.92 -30.13
C THR A 3 -2.25 4.87 -28.80
N THR A 4 -2.48 3.67 -28.26
CA THR A 4 -3.06 3.49 -26.93
C THR A 4 -2.11 4.08 -25.89
N SER A 5 -2.63 4.92 -25.00
CA SER A 5 -1.83 5.48 -23.91
C SER A 5 -1.46 4.35 -22.95
N LYS A 6 -0.37 4.54 -22.20
CA LYS A 6 0.10 3.55 -21.23
C LYS A 6 -0.02 4.12 -19.83
N HIS A 7 -0.65 3.36 -18.95
CA HIS A 7 -0.87 3.74 -17.56
C HIS A 7 -0.37 2.65 -16.64
N ILE A 8 0.24 3.07 -15.53
CA ILE A 8 0.64 2.20 -14.43
C ILE A 8 0.11 2.79 -13.15
N VAL A 9 -0.65 1.99 -12.41
CA VAL A 9 -1.23 2.35 -11.12
C VAL A 9 -0.47 1.62 -10.04
N PHE A 10 0.01 2.36 -9.04
CA PHE A 10 0.73 1.79 -7.91
C PHE A 10 -0.14 1.77 -6.67
N ASP A 11 -0.17 0.63 -5.99
CA ASP A 11 -0.32 0.65 -4.54
C ASP A 11 0.79 1.49 -3.91
N ILE A 12 0.51 2.20 -2.82
CA ILE A 12 1.46 3.17 -2.25
C ILE A 12 2.09 2.68 -0.96
N VAL A 13 1.31 2.51 0.10
CA VAL A 13 1.85 2.13 1.41
C VAL A 13 2.20 0.65 1.40
N GLY A 14 3.41 0.29 1.83
CA GLY A 14 3.94 -1.07 1.70
C GLY A 14 4.63 -1.31 0.35
N THR A 15 4.20 -0.65 -0.73
CA THR A 15 4.78 -0.78 -2.07
C THR A 15 5.81 0.30 -2.39
N ILE A 16 5.40 1.56 -2.51
CA ILE A 16 6.27 2.71 -2.84
C ILE A 16 6.93 3.29 -1.59
N VAL A 17 6.23 3.30 -0.46
CA VAL A 17 6.76 3.71 0.85
C VAL A 17 6.72 2.54 1.82
N THR A 18 7.59 2.56 2.82
CA THR A 18 7.68 1.48 3.83
C THR A 18 6.93 1.84 5.10
N TYR A 19 6.77 0.87 6.01
CA TYR A 19 6.21 1.09 7.35
C TYR A 19 7.25 1.59 8.36
N ASP A 20 8.50 1.78 7.94
CA ASP A 20 9.64 1.85 8.85
C ASP A 20 9.52 3.00 9.85
N SER A 21 9.05 4.18 9.43
CA SER A 21 8.90 5.30 10.36
C SER A 21 7.89 5.01 11.49
N ILE A 22 6.85 4.21 11.24
CA ILE A 22 5.89 3.78 12.28
C ILE A 22 6.52 2.70 13.16
N LEU A 23 7.24 1.74 12.57
CA LEU A 23 7.90 0.67 13.30
C LEU A 23 9.01 1.22 14.21
N ASP A 24 9.78 2.19 13.74
CA ASP A 24 10.83 2.88 14.49
C ASP A 24 10.23 3.73 15.62
N ALA A 25 9.08 4.38 15.39
CA ALA A 25 8.37 5.11 16.43
C ALA A 25 7.83 4.17 17.53
N LEU A 26 7.26 3.03 17.15
CA LEU A 26 6.83 1.98 18.08
C LEU A 26 8.00 1.43 18.89
N GLU A 27 9.11 1.10 18.23
CA GLU A 27 10.36 0.63 18.85
C GLU A 27 10.92 1.67 19.83
N THR A 28 10.96 2.94 19.43
CA THR A 28 11.41 4.05 20.29
C THR A 28 10.51 4.23 21.51
N ARG A 29 9.19 4.16 21.32
CA ARG A 29 8.22 4.46 22.37
C ARG A 29 8.02 3.30 23.35
N PHE A 30 8.05 2.06 22.85
CA PHE A 30 7.64 0.88 23.60
C PHE A 30 8.64 -0.28 23.54
N GLY A 31 9.74 -0.19 22.82
CA GLY A 31 10.63 -1.33 22.51
C GLY A 31 11.02 -2.16 23.73
N ASP A 32 11.60 -1.53 24.74
CA ASP A 32 12.04 -2.21 25.97
C ASP A 32 10.87 -2.74 26.80
N ARG A 33 9.76 -1.98 26.85
CA ARG A 33 8.56 -2.35 27.61
C ARG A 33 7.84 -3.55 27.00
N LEU A 34 7.77 -3.60 25.68
CA LEU A 34 7.21 -4.74 24.94
C LEU A 34 8.10 -5.97 25.12
N ARG A 35 9.43 -5.81 25.02
CA ARG A 35 10.35 -6.93 25.21
C ARG A 35 10.33 -7.49 26.64
N ALA A 36 10.10 -6.65 27.66
CA ALA A 36 9.90 -7.11 29.03
C ALA A 36 8.65 -8.00 29.19
N GLU A 37 7.62 -7.81 28.35
CA GLU A 37 6.42 -8.62 28.29
C GLU A 37 6.54 -9.81 27.31
N GLY A 38 7.73 -10.04 26.73
CA GLY A 38 7.97 -11.10 25.74
C GLY A 38 7.43 -10.78 24.34
N VAL A 39 7.04 -9.53 24.08
CA VAL A 39 6.48 -9.09 22.80
C VAL A 39 7.58 -8.49 21.93
N LYS A 40 7.75 -9.01 20.71
CA LYS A 40 8.66 -8.41 19.72
C LYS A 40 7.98 -7.17 19.10
N PRO A 41 8.55 -5.95 19.22
CA PRO A 41 7.90 -4.72 18.74
C PRO A 41 7.54 -4.77 17.26
N ALA A 42 8.48 -5.20 16.40
CA ALA A 42 8.21 -5.36 14.98
C ALA A 42 7.04 -6.33 14.70
N MET A 43 6.91 -7.43 15.46
CA MET A 43 5.80 -8.36 15.28
C MET A 43 4.46 -7.71 15.64
N LEU A 44 4.40 -6.93 16.72
CA LEU A 44 3.21 -6.16 17.09
C LEU A 44 2.87 -5.13 16.00
N GLY A 45 3.88 -4.40 15.50
CA GLY A 45 3.71 -3.39 14.46
C GLY A 45 3.13 -3.97 13.17
N TYR A 46 3.74 -5.02 12.61
CA TYR A 46 3.21 -5.68 11.41
C TYR A 46 1.83 -6.28 11.66
N MET A 47 1.62 -6.96 12.79
CA MET A 47 0.30 -7.52 13.13
C MET A 47 -0.78 -6.43 13.21
N TRP A 48 -0.43 -5.24 13.71
CA TRP A 48 -1.35 -4.11 13.76
C TRP A 48 -1.71 -3.59 12.36
N PHE A 49 -0.75 -3.47 11.44
CA PHE A 49 -1.03 -3.15 10.03
C PHE A 49 -1.94 -4.20 9.38
N GLU A 50 -1.56 -5.47 9.40
CA GLU A 50 -2.28 -6.56 8.75
C GLU A 50 -3.72 -6.71 9.29
N ILE A 51 -3.90 -6.61 10.61
CA ILE A 51 -5.23 -6.67 11.20
C ILE A 51 -6.03 -5.40 10.89
N SER A 52 -5.42 -4.23 10.82
CA SER A 52 -6.11 -3.01 10.40
C SER A 52 -6.61 -3.12 8.96
N GLU A 53 -5.80 -3.65 8.05
CA GLU A 53 -6.21 -3.89 6.65
C GLU A 53 -7.38 -4.88 6.58
N ARG A 54 -7.35 -5.94 7.38
CA ARG A 54 -8.46 -6.90 7.50
C ARG A 54 -9.73 -6.25 8.02
N GLU A 55 -9.68 -5.52 9.13
CA GLU A 55 -10.86 -4.87 9.72
C GLU A 55 -11.42 -3.80 8.77
N TYR A 56 -10.55 -3.00 8.16
CA TYR A 56 -10.91 -2.03 7.12
C TYR A 56 -11.65 -2.71 5.96
N THR A 57 -11.11 -3.82 5.47
CA THR A 57 -11.72 -4.63 4.41
C THR A 57 -13.10 -5.13 4.83
N TYR A 58 -13.22 -5.76 6.01
CA TYR A 58 -14.49 -6.32 6.51
C TYR A 58 -15.57 -5.26 6.69
N LEU A 59 -15.19 -4.10 7.23
CA LEU A 59 -16.08 -2.95 7.38
C LEU A 59 -16.56 -2.47 6.00
N SER A 60 -15.64 -2.29 5.04
CA SER A 60 -16.02 -1.86 3.69
C SER A 60 -16.94 -2.84 2.97
N ILE A 61 -16.65 -4.15 2.97
CA ILE A 61 -17.45 -5.14 2.23
C ILE A 61 -18.82 -5.40 2.88
N THR A 62 -19.01 -4.97 4.12
CA THR A 62 -20.31 -5.01 4.82
C THR A 62 -21.05 -3.68 4.78
N GLY A 63 -20.57 -2.72 3.99
CA GLY A 63 -21.22 -1.43 3.73
C GLY A 63 -20.95 -0.36 4.79
N GLN A 64 -19.95 -0.54 5.65
CA GLN A 64 -19.56 0.41 6.69
C GLN A 64 -18.18 0.99 6.39
N TYR A 65 -18.11 1.97 5.49
CA TYR A 65 -16.80 2.58 5.18
C TYR A 65 -16.28 3.42 6.35
N HIS A 66 -15.02 3.18 6.72
CA HIS A 66 -14.23 4.02 7.60
C HIS A 66 -12.86 4.22 6.96
N ARG A 67 -12.25 5.39 7.16
CA ARG A 67 -10.88 5.64 6.68
C ARG A 67 -9.92 4.66 7.34
N PHE A 68 -8.93 4.17 6.60
CA PHE A 68 -7.94 3.23 7.14
C PHE A 68 -7.28 3.76 8.43
N PHE A 69 -6.91 5.05 8.45
CA PHE A 69 -6.29 5.69 9.61
C PHE A 69 -7.15 5.62 10.88
N ASP A 70 -8.47 5.78 10.75
CA ASP A 70 -9.38 5.72 11.90
C ASP A 70 -9.50 4.30 12.44
N VAL A 71 -9.56 3.30 11.56
CA VAL A 71 -9.55 1.87 11.93
C VAL A 71 -8.25 1.53 12.63
N PHE A 72 -7.11 1.92 12.05
CA PHE A 72 -5.78 1.69 12.59
C PHE A 72 -5.66 2.24 14.01
N CYS A 73 -6.03 3.50 14.24
CA CYS A 73 -6.03 4.10 15.58
C CYS A 73 -7.00 3.40 16.55
N SER A 74 -8.22 3.09 16.09
CA SER A 74 -9.28 2.51 16.92
C SER A 74 -8.88 1.15 17.50
N ILE A 75 -8.15 0.33 16.74
CA ILE A 75 -7.79 -1.02 17.18
C ILE A 75 -6.48 -1.09 17.98
N PHE A 76 -5.77 0.01 18.20
CA PHE A 76 -4.46 0.01 18.88
C PHE A 76 -4.43 -0.75 20.21
N TYR A 77 -5.35 -0.44 21.13
CA TYR A 77 -5.42 -1.11 22.42
C TYR A 77 -5.85 -2.58 22.32
N ARG A 78 -6.68 -2.90 21.31
CA ARG A 78 -7.03 -4.29 21.00
C ARG A 78 -5.79 -5.05 20.53
N MET A 79 -4.93 -4.42 19.74
CA MET A 79 -3.68 -5.01 19.26
C MET A 79 -2.68 -5.26 20.37
N LEU A 80 -2.55 -4.34 21.34
CA LEU A 80 -1.77 -4.58 22.54
C LEU A 80 -2.25 -5.83 23.31
N TRP A 81 -3.57 -5.97 23.50
CA TRP A 81 -4.15 -7.15 24.16
C TRP A 81 -3.86 -8.45 23.39
N ILE A 82 -4.14 -8.47 22.08
CA ILE A 82 -3.89 -9.64 21.22
C ILE A 82 -2.38 -9.98 21.19
N GLY A 83 -1.53 -8.96 21.22
CA GLY A 83 -0.08 -9.09 21.28
C GLY A 83 0.47 -9.59 22.61
N GLY A 84 -0.37 -9.75 23.65
CA GLY A 84 0.02 -10.33 24.94
C GLY A 84 0.04 -9.35 26.12
N ILE A 85 -0.26 -8.07 25.91
CA ILE A 85 -0.31 -7.05 26.97
C ILE A 85 -1.63 -7.14 27.72
N LYS A 86 -1.61 -7.67 28.94
CA LYS A 86 -2.84 -7.94 29.72
C LYS A 86 -3.61 -6.69 30.13
N GLU A 87 -2.93 -5.56 30.36
CA GLU A 87 -3.59 -4.30 30.75
C GLU A 87 -3.24 -3.17 29.76
N PRO A 88 -3.77 -3.20 28.52
CA PRO A 88 -3.37 -2.27 27.45
C PRO A 88 -3.49 -0.80 27.81
N ARG A 89 -4.57 -0.43 28.51
CA ARG A 89 -4.88 0.95 28.89
C ARG A 89 -4.04 1.46 30.07
N SER A 90 -3.40 0.55 30.81
CA SER A 90 -2.39 0.88 31.82
C SER A 90 -0.98 0.89 31.20
N PHE A 91 -0.77 0.10 30.14
CA PHE A 91 0.50 0.01 29.42
C PHE A 91 0.72 1.20 28.47
N ALA A 92 -0.29 1.63 27.74
CA ALA A 92 -0.17 2.72 26.76
C ALA A 92 -1.20 3.81 27.03
N THR A 93 -0.88 5.01 26.56
CA THR A 93 -1.78 6.18 26.59
C THR A 93 -2.17 6.61 25.17
N ASP A 94 -3.19 7.44 25.06
CA ASP A 94 -3.59 8.03 23.77
C ASP A 94 -2.50 8.98 23.24
N GLU A 95 -1.65 9.53 24.10
CA GLU A 95 -0.47 10.31 23.69
C GLU A 95 0.60 9.43 23.03
N ASP A 96 0.82 8.22 23.54
CA ASP A 96 1.75 7.28 22.92
C ASP A 96 1.24 6.82 21.55
N LEU A 97 -0.07 6.57 21.43
CA LEU A 97 -0.71 6.31 20.16
C LEU A 97 -0.50 7.48 19.19
N ALA A 98 -0.83 8.70 19.63
CA ALA A 98 -0.69 9.91 18.84
C ALA A 98 0.76 10.14 18.37
N TYR A 99 1.75 9.85 19.23
CA TYR A 99 3.16 9.89 18.87
C TYR A 99 3.46 8.92 17.72
N ILE A 100 3.07 7.65 17.84
CA ILE A 100 3.36 6.63 16.83
C ILE A 100 2.68 6.97 15.51
N VAL A 101 1.36 7.24 15.51
CA VAL A 101 0.63 7.50 14.27
C VAL A 101 0.98 8.85 13.64
N GLY A 102 1.55 9.78 14.43
CA GLY A 102 2.11 11.03 13.92
C GLY A 102 3.23 10.83 12.89
N HIS A 103 3.87 9.67 12.88
CA HIS A 103 4.92 9.30 11.93
C HIS A 103 4.38 8.76 10.60
N PHE A 104 3.06 8.64 10.41
CA PHE A 104 2.51 8.32 9.08
C PHE A 104 2.94 9.37 8.06
N LYS A 105 3.01 10.64 8.42
CA LYS A 105 3.41 11.72 7.50
C LYS A 105 4.86 11.61 6.98
N ASP A 106 5.69 10.78 7.61
CA ASP A 106 7.14 10.69 7.38
C ASP A 106 7.56 9.30 6.84
N LEU A 107 6.64 8.53 6.25
CA LEU A 107 6.98 7.21 5.70
C LEU A 107 8.06 7.33 4.62
N PRO A 108 9.18 6.59 4.73
CA PRO A 108 10.28 6.71 3.80
C PRO A 108 9.99 5.97 2.49
N LEU A 109 10.63 6.43 1.42
CA LEU A 109 10.54 5.79 0.12
C LEU A 109 11.20 4.40 0.17
N ARG A 110 10.56 3.40 -0.42
CA ARG A 110 11.14 2.06 -0.57
C ARG A 110 12.33 2.10 -1.53
N GLU A 111 13.32 1.27 -1.25
CA GLU A 111 14.48 1.07 -2.11
C GLU A 111 14.07 0.82 -3.58
N GLY A 112 14.66 1.58 -4.50
CA GLY A 112 14.40 1.48 -5.94
C GLY A 112 13.08 2.08 -6.42
N ALA A 113 12.23 2.65 -5.56
CA ALA A 113 10.97 3.25 -5.99
C ALA A 113 11.18 4.46 -6.92
N ALA A 114 12.10 5.37 -6.60
CA ALA A 114 12.38 6.54 -7.46
C ALA A 114 12.85 6.10 -8.86
N GLU A 115 13.78 5.15 -8.94
CA GLU A 115 14.26 4.57 -10.21
C GLU A 115 13.11 3.89 -10.97
N CYS A 116 12.28 3.10 -10.29
CA CYS A 116 11.12 2.43 -10.88
C CYS A 116 10.16 3.43 -11.55
N LEU A 117 9.77 4.48 -10.83
CA LEU A 117 8.85 5.51 -11.33
C LEU A 117 9.46 6.27 -12.52
N GLN A 118 10.75 6.59 -12.45
CA GLN A 118 11.45 7.28 -13.54
C GLN A 118 11.53 6.40 -14.81
N LEU A 119 11.90 5.12 -14.68
CA LEU A 119 11.96 4.19 -15.81
C LEU A 119 10.63 4.08 -16.55
N LEU A 120 9.51 4.04 -15.81
CA LEU A 120 8.17 3.96 -16.39
C LEU A 120 7.79 5.27 -17.09
N ARG A 121 8.10 6.43 -16.49
CA ARG A 121 7.87 7.75 -17.12
C ARG A 121 8.69 7.91 -18.40
N ASP A 122 9.96 7.55 -18.37
CA ASP A 122 10.85 7.60 -19.54
C ASP A 122 10.36 6.67 -20.67
N ALA A 123 9.69 5.58 -20.31
CA ALA A 123 9.03 4.69 -21.25
C ALA A 123 7.65 5.17 -21.73
N GLY A 124 7.20 6.36 -21.30
CA GLY A 124 5.94 6.98 -21.72
C GLY A 124 4.71 6.49 -20.97
N PHE A 125 4.86 5.94 -19.76
CA PHE A 125 3.71 5.65 -18.90
C PHE A 125 3.27 6.88 -18.12
N THR A 126 1.96 7.08 -18.03
CA THR A 126 1.37 7.92 -16.98
C THR A 126 1.32 7.11 -15.69
N VAL A 127 1.91 7.65 -14.63
CA VAL A 127 1.99 7.01 -13.31
C VAL A 127 0.87 7.52 -12.42
N TRP A 128 0.13 6.60 -11.81
CA TRP A 128 -0.95 6.86 -10.85
C TRP A 128 -0.64 6.24 -9.49
N GLY A 129 -1.16 6.84 -8.43
CA GLY A 129 -1.17 6.27 -7.08
C GLY A 129 -2.58 5.88 -6.66
N PHE A 130 -2.78 4.63 -6.22
CA PHE A 130 -4.04 4.18 -5.63
C PHE A 130 -3.83 3.86 -4.15
N THR A 131 -4.47 4.64 -3.27
CA THR A 131 -4.28 4.56 -1.82
C THR A 131 -5.58 4.29 -1.08
N ALA A 132 -5.47 3.64 0.09
CA ALA A 132 -6.57 3.46 1.04
C ALA A 132 -6.72 4.66 2.03
N GLY A 133 -5.87 5.68 1.92
CA GLY A 133 -5.85 6.83 2.82
C GLY A 133 -5.92 8.19 2.11
N ASP A 134 -5.62 9.24 2.87
CA ASP A 134 -5.71 10.64 2.42
C ASP A 134 -4.73 10.98 1.29
N THR A 135 -5.25 11.58 0.22
CA THR A 135 -4.49 11.90 -0.98
C THR A 135 -3.39 12.93 -0.73
N GLU A 136 -3.64 13.95 0.10
CA GLU A 136 -2.64 15.00 0.38
C GLU A 136 -1.46 14.43 1.17
N GLN A 137 -1.74 13.62 2.19
CA GLN A 137 -0.72 12.92 2.96
C GLN A 137 0.14 12.03 2.05
N VAL A 138 -0.50 11.25 1.19
CA VAL A 138 0.20 10.33 0.29
C VAL A 138 1.06 11.08 -0.73
N ARG A 139 0.54 12.18 -1.29
CA ARG A 139 1.32 13.05 -2.18
C ARG A 139 2.53 13.65 -1.46
N GLY A 140 2.40 13.97 -0.18
CA GLY A 140 3.49 14.43 0.68
C GLY A 140 4.71 13.50 0.65
N TYR A 141 4.51 12.17 0.65
CA TYR A 141 5.62 11.22 0.58
C TYR A 141 6.47 11.37 -0.68
N PHE A 142 5.83 11.59 -1.82
CA PHE A 142 6.53 11.79 -3.10
C PHE A 142 7.30 13.11 -3.10
N LEU A 143 6.65 14.20 -2.68
CA LEU A 143 7.26 15.53 -2.66
C LEU A 143 8.45 15.62 -1.72
N ASN A 144 8.35 15.01 -0.53
CA ASN A 144 9.46 14.95 0.44
C ASN A 144 10.69 14.21 -0.11
N ASN A 145 10.50 13.38 -1.15
CA ASN A 145 11.55 12.64 -1.83
C ASN A 145 11.88 13.24 -3.22
N GLY A 146 11.42 14.46 -3.51
CA GLY A 146 11.71 15.15 -4.77
C GLY A 146 11.03 14.55 -6.00
N ILE A 147 9.99 13.73 -5.80
CA ILE A 147 9.23 13.11 -6.88
C ILE A 147 7.95 13.92 -7.08
N ASP A 148 7.81 14.53 -8.26
CA ASP A 148 6.54 15.18 -8.61
C ASP A 148 5.50 14.10 -8.96
N MET A 149 4.32 14.23 -8.35
CA MET A 149 3.14 13.42 -8.60
C MET A 149 1.94 14.38 -8.63
N PRO A 150 1.33 14.62 -9.80
CA PRO A 150 0.17 15.49 -9.92
C PRO A 150 -0.99 14.98 -9.07
N LEU A 151 -1.78 15.89 -8.50
CA LEU A 151 -2.87 15.52 -7.58
C LEU A 151 -3.96 14.71 -8.31
N GLU A 152 -4.20 15.05 -9.57
CA GLU A 152 -5.12 14.37 -10.47
C GLU A 152 -4.73 12.92 -10.78
N ASN A 153 -3.48 12.54 -10.49
CA ASN A 153 -2.97 11.18 -10.69
C ASN A 153 -3.14 10.28 -9.44
N PHE A 154 -3.93 10.71 -8.46
CA PHE A 154 -4.25 9.90 -7.29
C PHE A 154 -5.71 9.45 -7.31
N ILE A 155 -5.91 8.24 -6.80
CA ILE A 155 -7.22 7.69 -6.46
C ILE A 155 -7.17 7.31 -4.99
N SER A 156 -8.19 7.71 -4.24
CA SER A 156 -8.36 7.29 -2.87
C SER A 156 -9.65 6.48 -2.69
N CYS A 157 -9.57 5.43 -1.88
CA CYS A 157 -10.77 4.75 -1.37
C CYS A 157 -11.66 5.69 -0.55
N ASP A 158 -11.09 6.72 0.09
CA ASP A 158 -11.87 7.69 0.88
C ASP A 158 -12.85 8.48 0.02
N ASP A 159 -12.50 8.75 -1.26
CA ASP A 159 -13.37 9.47 -2.20
C ASP A 159 -14.55 8.64 -2.68
N THR A 160 -14.39 7.31 -2.72
CA THR A 160 -15.40 6.38 -3.25
C THR A 160 -16.22 5.69 -2.18
N GLY A 161 -15.75 5.70 -0.92
CA GLY A 161 -16.38 4.95 0.17
C GLY A 161 -16.29 3.44 0.00
N VAL A 162 -15.36 2.95 -0.83
CA VAL A 162 -15.14 1.52 -1.08
C VAL A 162 -13.65 1.21 -0.92
N GLY A 163 -13.34 0.36 0.05
CA GLY A 163 -11.99 -0.05 0.38
C GLY A 163 -11.48 -1.20 -0.47
N LYS A 164 -10.17 -1.19 -0.74
CA LYS A 164 -9.48 -2.36 -1.28
C LYS A 164 -9.63 -3.55 -0.31
N PRO A 165 -9.69 -4.81 -0.78
CA PRO A 165 -9.65 -5.25 -2.17
C PRO A 165 -11.03 -5.45 -2.84
N ALA A 166 -12.09 -4.76 -2.40
CA ALA A 166 -13.37 -4.85 -3.11
C ALA A 166 -13.19 -4.45 -4.58
N LEU A 167 -13.66 -5.29 -5.52
CA LEU A 167 -13.41 -5.07 -6.95
C LEU A 167 -13.95 -3.72 -7.45
N ASP A 168 -15.01 -3.22 -6.82
CA ASP A 168 -15.60 -1.92 -7.12
C ASP A 168 -14.65 -0.74 -6.84
N ALA A 169 -13.65 -0.91 -5.95
CA ALA A 169 -12.66 0.12 -5.67
C ALA A 169 -11.73 0.39 -6.88
N TYR A 170 -11.54 -0.59 -7.76
CA TYR A 170 -10.62 -0.50 -8.91
C TYR A 170 -11.28 -0.02 -10.20
N LYS A 171 -12.61 -0.15 -10.30
CA LYS A 171 -13.40 0.13 -11.50
C LYS A 171 -13.36 1.60 -11.95
N PRO A 172 -13.45 2.62 -11.06
CA PRO A 172 -13.54 4.01 -11.49
C PRO A 172 -12.40 4.43 -12.43
N LEU A 173 -11.14 4.15 -12.06
CA LEU A 173 -10.01 4.44 -12.93
C LEU A 173 -9.96 3.49 -14.14
N LEU A 174 -10.30 2.22 -13.96
CA LEU A 174 -10.29 1.25 -15.05
C LEU A 174 -11.18 1.74 -16.21
N ASP A 175 -12.38 2.19 -15.86
CA ASP A 175 -13.39 2.73 -16.77
C ASP A 175 -12.93 4.06 -17.37
N GLN A 176 -12.40 4.98 -16.54
CA GLN A 176 -11.85 6.26 -17.01
C GLN A 176 -10.78 6.08 -18.10
N LEU A 177 -9.91 5.08 -17.94
CA LEU A 177 -8.81 4.83 -18.89
C LEU A 177 -9.30 4.11 -20.17
N GLY A 178 -10.57 3.72 -20.30
CA GLY A 178 -11.16 3.14 -21.52
C GLY A 178 -10.43 1.93 -22.13
N SER A 179 -9.89 2.09 -23.35
CA SER A 179 -9.16 1.03 -24.07
C SER A 179 -7.64 1.12 -23.93
N ASP A 180 -7.13 2.05 -23.11
CA ASP A 180 -5.69 2.23 -22.93
C ASP A 180 -5.04 1.02 -22.24
N GLU A 181 -3.71 0.92 -22.37
CA GLU A 181 -2.96 -0.10 -21.66
C GLU A 181 -2.88 0.27 -20.17
N LYS A 182 -3.34 -0.64 -19.30
CA LYS A 182 -3.45 -0.41 -17.87
C LYS A 182 -2.77 -1.51 -17.09
N TRP A 183 -1.75 -1.13 -16.34
CA TRP A 183 -1.09 -1.99 -15.37
C TRP A 183 -1.45 -1.58 -13.95
N PHE A 184 -1.46 -2.55 -13.06
CA PHE A 184 -1.51 -2.35 -11.62
C PHE A 184 -0.30 -3.02 -10.97
N ALA A 185 0.48 -2.28 -10.20
CA ALA A 185 1.68 -2.76 -9.53
C ALA A 185 1.57 -2.63 -8.02
N ALA A 186 1.86 -3.72 -7.31
CA ALA A 186 1.91 -3.73 -5.85
C ALA A 186 2.99 -4.68 -5.32
N ALA A 187 3.41 -4.44 -4.08
CA ALA A 187 4.18 -5.38 -3.27
C ALA A 187 3.28 -6.22 -2.34
N HIS A 188 1.98 -5.91 -2.30
CA HIS A 188 0.92 -6.71 -1.69
C HIS A 188 0.28 -7.61 -2.76
N MET A 189 0.37 -8.93 -2.60
CA MET A 189 -0.18 -9.86 -3.58
C MET A 189 -1.71 -9.82 -3.61
N TRP A 190 -2.33 -9.52 -2.46
CA TRP A 190 -3.78 -9.36 -2.38
C TRP A 190 -4.29 -8.19 -3.24
N ASP A 191 -3.51 -7.11 -3.36
CA ASP A 191 -3.88 -5.92 -4.13
C ASP A 191 -3.66 -6.15 -5.63
N ALA A 192 -2.46 -6.64 -6.00
CA ALA A 192 -2.12 -6.95 -7.39
C ALA A 192 -3.10 -7.98 -8.02
N SER A 193 -3.42 -9.05 -7.29
CA SER A 193 -4.35 -10.08 -7.77
C SER A 193 -5.79 -9.57 -7.90
N SER A 194 -6.23 -8.69 -7.00
CA SER A 194 -7.57 -8.10 -7.04
C SER A 194 -7.72 -7.11 -8.20
N ALA A 195 -6.71 -6.27 -8.43
CA ALA A 195 -6.66 -5.39 -9.59
C ALA A 195 -6.65 -6.20 -10.91
N LYS A 196 -5.87 -7.28 -10.97
CA LYS A 196 -5.88 -8.18 -12.13
C LYS A 196 -7.28 -8.77 -12.38
N LYS A 197 -7.95 -9.22 -11.31
CA LYS A 197 -9.33 -9.71 -11.38
C LYS A 197 -10.34 -8.64 -11.82
N ALA A 198 -10.09 -7.37 -11.48
CA ALA A 198 -10.92 -6.25 -11.93
C ALA A 198 -10.73 -5.91 -13.42
N GLY A 199 -9.58 -6.27 -14.02
CA GLY A 199 -9.32 -6.09 -15.46
C GLY A 199 -7.98 -5.41 -15.81
N TYR A 200 -7.12 -5.13 -14.83
CA TYR A 200 -5.77 -4.62 -15.07
C TYR A 200 -4.83 -5.76 -15.49
N LYS A 201 -3.71 -5.42 -16.14
CA LYS A 201 -2.54 -6.31 -16.12
C LYS A 201 -1.90 -6.22 -14.74
N GLY A 202 -1.66 -7.36 -14.10
CA GLY A 202 -1.07 -7.40 -12.77
C GLY A 202 0.45 -7.39 -12.82
N ALA A 203 1.09 -6.63 -11.94
CA ALA A 203 2.51 -6.70 -11.66
C ALA A 203 2.73 -6.81 -10.14
N TYR A 204 3.52 -7.79 -9.73
CA TYR A 204 3.83 -8.03 -8.32
C TYR A 204 5.33 -7.96 -8.05
N CYS A 205 5.68 -7.22 -7.01
CA CYS A 205 7.04 -7.13 -6.49
C CYS A 205 7.15 -7.84 -5.14
N THR A 206 8.03 -8.84 -5.04
CA THR A 206 8.21 -9.62 -3.79
C THR A 206 8.87 -8.82 -2.66
N ILE A 207 9.24 -7.55 -2.89
CA ILE A 207 10.10 -6.77 -1.99
C ILE A 207 9.57 -6.67 -0.55
N LEU A 208 8.23 -6.71 -0.35
CA LEU A 208 7.59 -6.72 0.97
C LEU A 208 7.35 -8.15 1.49
N GLU A 209 6.45 -8.90 0.87
CA GLU A 209 5.96 -10.19 1.40
C GLU A 209 6.91 -11.37 1.14
N LYS A 210 7.87 -11.22 0.21
CA LYS A 210 8.85 -12.22 -0.26
C LYS A 210 8.25 -13.42 -0.97
N GLU A 211 7.30 -14.11 -0.34
CA GLU A 211 6.61 -15.28 -0.87
C GLU A 211 5.35 -14.85 -1.61
N SER A 212 5.20 -15.28 -2.86
CA SER A 212 4.06 -14.85 -3.69
C SER A 212 2.75 -15.55 -3.36
N CYS A 213 2.78 -16.67 -2.63
CA CYS A 213 1.58 -17.48 -2.31
C CYS A 213 0.71 -17.75 -3.57
N ALA A 214 1.35 -18.15 -4.67
CA ALA A 214 0.71 -18.28 -5.98
C ALA A 214 -0.35 -19.39 -6.04
N ASP A 215 -0.32 -20.32 -5.08
CA ASP A 215 -1.34 -21.35 -4.88
C ASP A 215 -2.72 -20.77 -4.53
N ILE A 216 -2.77 -19.59 -3.88
CA ILE A 216 -4.03 -18.91 -3.52
C ILE A 216 -4.32 -17.67 -4.35
N PHE A 217 -3.30 -16.94 -4.83
CA PHE A 217 -3.48 -15.70 -5.60
C PHE A 217 -3.31 -15.87 -7.12
N GLY A 218 -2.80 -17.02 -7.57
CA GLY A 218 -2.35 -17.19 -8.95
C GLY A 218 -1.08 -16.39 -9.26
N THR A 219 -0.80 -16.18 -10.55
CA THR A 219 0.38 -15.42 -11.02
C THR A 219 -0.03 -14.11 -11.68
N MET A 220 0.82 -13.10 -11.51
CA MET A 220 0.68 -11.82 -12.19
C MET A 220 1.37 -11.87 -13.57
N ASP A 221 1.01 -10.93 -14.44
CA ASP A 221 1.59 -10.81 -15.78
C ASP A 221 3.09 -10.46 -15.70
N VAL A 222 3.49 -9.75 -14.65
CA VAL A 222 4.88 -9.52 -14.26
C VAL A 222 5.10 -9.90 -12.80
N MET A 223 6.16 -10.67 -12.55
CA MET A 223 6.67 -10.97 -11.20
C MET A 223 8.14 -10.54 -11.13
N ALA A 224 8.54 -9.83 -10.08
CA ALA A 224 9.90 -9.32 -9.89
C ALA A 224 10.28 -9.22 -8.42
N ASN A 225 11.58 -9.15 -8.13
CA ASN A 225 12.07 -9.06 -6.75
C ASN A 225 12.35 -7.63 -6.28
N THR A 226 12.49 -6.70 -7.22
CA THR A 226 12.75 -5.28 -6.95
C THR A 226 11.85 -4.40 -7.81
N LEU A 227 11.55 -3.19 -7.34
CA LEU A 227 10.73 -2.24 -8.08
C LEU A 227 11.34 -1.88 -9.46
N PRO A 228 12.66 -1.61 -9.60
CA PRO A 228 13.25 -1.34 -10.91
C PRO A 228 13.21 -2.54 -11.87
N GLU A 229 13.39 -3.76 -11.36
CA GLU A 229 13.23 -4.97 -12.17
C GLU A 229 11.78 -5.12 -12.67
N MET A 230 10.80 -4.86 -11.80
CA MET A 230 9.39 -4.86 -12.16
C MET A 230 9.09 -3.86 -13.28
N ALA A 231 9.57 -2.62 -13.16
CA ALA A 231 9.44 -1.59 -14.19
C ALA A 231 10.00 -2.06 -15.54
N ARG A 232 11.23 -2.60 -15.57
CA ARG A 232 11.86 -3.10 -16.80
C ARG A 232 11.04 -4.22 -17.45
N LYS A 233 10.51 -5.15 -16.66
CA LYS A 233 9.65 -6.25 -17.14
C LYS A 233 8.31 -5.75 -17.68
N ILE A 234 7.67 -4.79 -17.02
CA ILE A 234 6.45 -4.13 -17.51
C ILE A 234 6.73 -3.47 -18.87
N ILE A 235 7.80 -2.67 -18.97
CA ILE A 235 8.18 -1.99 -20.21
C ILE A 235 8.42 -2.99 -21.34
N GLN A 236 9.09 -4.11 -21.04
CA GLN A 236 9.31 -5.18 -22.03
C GLN A 236 7.99 -5.81 -22.48
N ALA A 237 7.09 -6.12 -21.55
CA ALA A 237 5.79 -6.71 -21.87
C ALA A 237 4.90 -5.78 -22.70
N SER A 238 4.97 -4.47 -22.48
CA SER A 238 4.23 -3.46 -23.25
C SER A 238 4.77 -3.23 -24.66
N LYS A 239 6.07 -3.48 -24.90
CA LYS A 239 6.66 -3.40 -26.26
C LYS A 239 6.18 -4.52 -27.18
N GLY A 240 5.82 -5.68 -26.63
CA GLY A 240 5.34 -6.83 -27.41
C GLY A 240 3.91 -6.73 -27.93
N GLN A 241 3.23 -5.59 -27.70
CA GLN A 241 1.82 -5.38 -28.05
C GLN A 241 1.58 -4.22 -29.02
N ALA A 242 2.65 -3.53 -29.42
CA ALA A 242 2.63 -2.41 -30.38
C ALA A 242 2.79 -2.89 -31.83
#